data_AF-A0A2A4JME4-F1
#
_entry.id   AF-A0A2A4JME4-F1
#
_cell.length_a   1.000
_cell.length_b   1.000
_cell.length_c   1.000
_cell.angle_alpha   90.00
_cell.angle_beta   90.00
_cell.angle_gamma   90.00
#
_symmetry.space_group_name_H-M   'P 1'
#
loop_
_entity.id
_entity.type
_entity.pdbx_description
1 polymer ?
#
loop_
_entity_poly.entity_id
_entity_poly.type
_entity_poly.pdbx_seq_one_letter_code
_entity_poly.pdbx_strand_id
1 'polypeptide(L)'
;MALPYEENGLFYVHGQQDYNANKFNPMSTAAKAPTRLLELMRSYYEEANVRIAAMNEQRFMYEESPFYEQGYLMHEIIERFRKLVEHAKFPTKHNHTTVMDTLDRCEKAQKLYFEIYHLVRMMHETPLKWRYLPEFRDTGRKPNASDGLAELYAAQLQIQRMHERRERERRKRKKKYALLRNLYLKGLSQDYSGKKKQRPNRHWPLDYGWEVDFNW
;
A
#
# COMPACT_ATOMS: atom_id res chain seq x y z
N MET A 1 1.97 55.14 -80.03
CA MET A 1 0.82 54.52 -80.75
C MET A 1 1.41 53.45 -81.66
N ALA A 2 1.17 52.16 -81.52
CA ALA A 2 0.10 51.40 -80.88
C ALA A 2 0.68 50.24 -80.03
N LEU A 3 -0.05 49.83 -79.00
CA LEU A 3 0.29 48.69 -78.12
C LEU A 3 -0.15 47.37 -78.79
N PRO A 4 0.65 46.29 -78.75
CA PRO A 4 0.16 44.96 -79.06
C PRO A 4 -0.54 44.34 -77.85
N TYR A 5 -1.59 43.59 -78.15
CA TYR A 5 -2.56 42.96 -77.25
C TYR A 5 -1.92 42.04 -76.19
N GLU A 6 -2.40 42.14 -74.95
CA GLU A 6 -2.26 41.10 -73.93
C GLU A 6 -3.24 39.96 -74.25
N GLU A 7 -2.73 38.81 -74.69
CA GLU A 7 -3.48 37.56 -74.65
C GLU A 7 -3.41 36.99 -73.24
N ASN A 8 -4.53 37.09 -72.53
CA ASN A 8 -4.80 36.40 -71.27
C ASN A 8 -4.74 34.88 -71.48
N GLY A 9 -3.54 34.32 -71.40
CA GLY A 9 -3.32 32.90 -71.24
C GLY A 9 -3.77 32.45 -69.85
N LEU A 10 -4.99 31.93 -69.75
CA LEU A 10 -5.48 31.14 -68.63
C LEU A 10 -4.55 29.95 -68.41
N PHE A 11 -3.58 30.07 -67.49
CA PHE A 11 -2.86 28.94 -66.93
C PHE A 11 -3.83 28.13 -66.06
N TYR A 12 -4.51 27.17 -66.67
CA TYR A 12 -5.18 26.10 -65.92
C TYR A 12 -4.11 25.29 -65.20
N VAL A 13 -4.07 25.41 -63.87
CA VAL A 13 -3.28 24.55 -62.98
C VAL A 13 -3.89 23.14 -63.03
N HIS A 14 -3.43 22.31 -63.96
CA HIS A 14 -3.82 20.89 -64.06
C HIS A 14 -3.17 19.99 -62.99
N GLY A 15 -2.59 20.54 -61.92
CA GLY A 15 -1.83 19.79 -60.92
C GLY A 15 -2.65 19.02 -59.86
N GLN A 16 -3.98 19.23 -59.77
CA GLN A 16 -4.79 18.63 -58.70
C GLN A 16 -5.50 17.32 -59.07
N GLN A 17 -5.67 16.99 -60.36
CA GLN A 17 -6.36 15.75 -60.76
C GLN A 17 -5.46 14.50 -60.64
N ASP A 18 -4.15 14.65 -60.79
CA ASP A 18 -3.21 13.52 -60.79
C ASP A 18 -2.90 12.95 -59.41
N TYR A 19 -3.07 13.73 -58.34
CA TYR A 19 -2.79 13.25 -56.98
C TYR A 19 -3.79 12.17 -56.54
N ASN A 20 -5.07 12.37 -56.84
CA ASN A 20 -6.13 11.40 -56.53
C ASN A 20 -6.09 10.19 -57.48
N ALA A 21 -5.80 10.39 -58.77
CA ALA A 21 -5.68 9.28 -59.71
C ALA A 21 -4.48 8.36 -59.40
N ASN A 22 -3.34 8.94 -58.99
CA ASN A 22 -2.15 8.16 -58.61
C ASN A 22 -2.24 7.53 -57.22
N LYS A 23 -3.11 8.03 -56.33
CA LYS A 23 -3.35 7.45 -54.99
C LYS A 23 -4.01 6.08 -55.04
N PHE A 24 -4.75 5.78 -56.10
CA PHE A 24 -5.47 4.51 -56.27
C PHE A 24 -4.90 3.64 -57.40
N ASN A 25 -3.74 3.97 -57.97
CA ASN A 25 -3.12 3.12 -58.98
C ASN A 25 -2.64 1.80 -58.32
N PRO A 26 -3.24 0.65 -58.67
CA PRO A 26 -2.99 -0.61 -57.98
C PRO A 26 -1.55 -1.10 -58.18
N MET A 27 -0.93 -0.85 -59.33
CA MET A 27 0.47 -1.27 -59.57
C MET A 27 1.47 -0.45 -58.75
N SER A 28 1.31 0.88 -58.70
CA SER A 28 2.16 1.76 -57.89
C SER A 28 1.99 1.49 -56.40
N THR A 29 0.76 1.19 -55.99
CA THR A 29 0.43 0.85 -54.60
C THR A 29 0.99 -0.52 -54.22
N ALA A 30 0.87 -1.53 -55.08
CA ALA A 30 1.45 -2.86 -54.87
C ALA A 30 2.99 -2.81 -54.80
N ALA A 31 3.64 -2.00 -55.63
CA ALA A 31 5.09 -1.83 -55.59
C ALA A 31 5.59 -1.15 -54.30
N LYS A 32 4.81 -0.21 -53.73
CA LYS A 32 5.13 0.50 -52.48
C LYS A 32 4.61 -0.20 -51.22
N ALA A 33 3.78 -1.23 -51.36
CA ALA A 33 3.19 -1.94 -50.23
C ALA A 33 4.24 -2.63 -49.33
N PRO A 34 5.27 -3.32 -49.85
CA PRO A 34 6.28 -3.95 -49.01
C PRO A 34 7.08 -2.93 -48.18
N THR A 35 7.46 -1.79 -48.78
CA THR A 35 8.23 -0.76 -48.06
C THR A 35 7.39 -0.10 -46.98
N ARG A 36 6.11 0.20 -47.25
CA ARG A 36 5.17 0.72 -46.24
C ARG A 36 4.91 -0.28 -45.11
N LEU A 37 4.83 -1.57 -45.44
CA LEU A 37 4.68 -2.61 -44.42
C LEU A 37 5.91 -2.66 -43.51
N LEU A 38 7.12 -2.58 -44.07
CA LEU A 38 8.35 -2.52 -43.30
C LEU A 38 8.45 -1.26 -42.43
N GLU A 39 8.02 -0.11 -42.95
CA GLU A 39 7.94 1.14 -42.18
C GLU A 39 6.96 1.01 -41.00
N LEU A 40 5.79 0.41 -41.21
CA LEU A 40 4.83 0.13 -40.14
C LEU A 40 5.39 -0.87 -39.12
N MET A 41 6.02 -1.95 -39.56
CA MET A 41 6.64 -2.92 -38.65
C MET A 41 7.75 -2.27 -37.83
N ARG A 42 8.53 -1.39 -38.45
CA ARG A 42 9.57 -0.60 -37.78
C ARG A 42 8.98 0.36 -36.76
N SER A 43 7.91 1.10 -37.09
CA SER A 43 7.28 2.02 -36.14
C SER A 43 6.69 1.27 -34.95
N TYR A 44 6.04 0.12 -35.17
CA TYR A 44 5.55 -0.73 -34.09
C TYR A 44 6.68 -1.24 -33.20
N TYR A 45 7.80 -1.65 -33.80
CA TYR A 45 8.98 -2.10 -33.05
C TYR A 45 9.60 -0.99 -32.21
N GLU A 46 9.79 0.20 -32.80
CA GLU A 46 10.33 1.37 -32.10
C GLU A 46 9.39 1.82 -30.96
N GLU A 47 8.09 1.91 -31.20
CA GLU A 47 7.09 2.21 -30.16
C GLU A 47 7.03 1.14 -29.06
N ALA A 48 7.16 -0.14 -29.41
CA ALA A 48 7.19 -1.22 -28.43
C ALA A 48 8.42 -1.10 -27.52
N ASN A 49 9.59 -0.81 -28.09
CA ASN A 49 10.81 -0.61 -27.32
C ASN A 49 10.70 0.59 -26.37
N VAL A 50 10.12 1.71 -26.83
CA VAL A 50 9.88 2.89 -25.98
C VAL A 50 8.93 2.55 -24.82
N ARG A 51 7.85 1.80 -25.09
CA ARG A 51 6.92 1.35 -24.05
C ARG A 51 7.57 0.40 -23.05
N ILE A 52 8.39 -0.54 -23.52
CA ILE A 52 9.13 -1.47 -22.66
C ILE A 52 10.12 -0.69 -21.79
N ALA A 53 10.84 0.28 -22.34
CA ALA A 53 11.76 1.12 -21.59
C ALA A 53 11.03 1.91 -20.48
N ALA A 54 9.91 2.56 -20.81
CA ALA A 54 9.09 3.29 -19.83
C ALA A 54 8.51 2.37 -18.74
N MET A 55 8.07 1.16 -19.11
CA MET A 55 7.61 0.16 -18.14
C MET A 55 8.75 -0.31 -17.22
N ASN A 56 9.96 -0.49 -17.76
CA ASN A 56 11.10 -0.95 -16.96
C ASN A 56 11.52 0.07 -15.90
N GLU A 57 11.45 1.38 -16.19
CA GLU A 57 11.69 2.41 -15.18
C GLU A 57 10.66 2.35 -14.05
N GLN A 58 9.37 2.21 -14.39
CA GLN A 58 8.31 2.03 -13.39
C GLN A 58 8.53 0.75 -12.59
N ARG A 59 8.87 -0.34 -13.27
CA ARG A 59 9.13 -1.64 -12.65
C ARG A 59 10.29 -1.57 -11.67
N PHE A 60 11.39 -0.91 -12.03
CA PHE A 60 12.51 -0.67 -11.12
C PHE A 60 12.08 0.13 -9.89
N MET A 61 11.31 1.20 -10.08
CA MET A 61 10.79 2.03 -8.99
C MET A 61 9.84 1.27 -8.05
N TYR A 62 9.08 0.28 -8.56
CA TYR A 62 8.11 -0.46 -7.76
C TYR A 62 8.61 -1.81 -7.26
N GLU A 63 9.52 -2.50 -7.95
CA GLU A 63 10.08 -3.79 -7.51
C GLU A 63 11.34 -3.60 -6.65
N GLU A 64 12.13 -2.56 -6.91
CA GLU A 64 13.40 -2.27 -6.24
C GLU A 64 13.32 -1.01 -5.35
N SER A 65 12.21 -0.82 -4.65
CA SER A 65 12.10 0.26 -3.65
C SER A 65 12.04 -0.28 -2.22
N PRO A 66 12.58 0.49 -1.24
CA PRO A 66 12.45 0.14 0.17
C PRO A 66 10.98 0.04 0.61
N PHE A 67 10.10 0.86 0.02
CA PHE A 67 8.68 0.86 0.35
C PHE A 67 7.97 -0.41 -0.10
N TYR A 68 8.31 -0.93 -1.28
CA TYR A 68 7.78 -2.19 -1.76
C TYR A 68 8.28 -3.37 -0.91
N GLU A 69 9.59 -3.43 -0.63
CA GLU A 69 10.18 -4.49 0.20
C GLU A 69 9.55 -4.47 1.62
N GLN A 70 9.36 -3.29 2.21
CA GLN A 70 8.66 -3.15 3.49
C GLN A 70 7.18 -3.55 3.42
N GLY A 71 6.47 -3.15 2.35
CA GLY A 71 5.08 -3.52 2.14
C GLY A 71 4.88 -5.03 1.97
N TYR A 72 5.76 -5.67 1.21
CA TYR A 72 5.80 -7.12 1.03
C TYR A 72 6.07 -7.85 2.36
N LEU A 73 7.08 -7.42 3.12
CA LEU A 73 7.38 -8.01 4.43
C LEU A 73 6.21 -7.84 5.41
N MET A 74 5.54 -6.68 5.41
CA MET A 74 4.35 -6.44 6.23
C MET A 74 3.21 -7.38 5.85
N HIS A 75 2.96 -7.56 4.55
CA HIS A 75 1.95 -8.49 4.05
C HIS A 75 2.22 -9.94 4.52
N GLU A 76 3.46 -10.41 4.38
CA GLU A 76 3.87 -11.74 4.86
C GLU A 76 3.70 -11.90 6.38
N ILE A 77 4.06 -10.90 7.17
CA ILE A 77 3.86 -10.92 8.63
C ILE A 77 2.38 -11.08 8.97
N ILE A 78 1.50 -10.33 8.31
CA ILE A 78 0.05 -10.40 8.54
C ILE A 78 -0.49 -11.79 8.18
N GLU A 79 -0.08 -12.35 7.03
CA GLU A 79 -0.49 -13.69 6.59
C GLU A 79 -0.04 -14.78 7.57
N ARG A 80 1.21 -14.75 8.02
CA ARG A 80 1.73 -15.71 9.01
C ARG A 80 1.05 -15.55 10.37
N PHE A 81 0.78 -14.32 10.78
CA PHE A 81 0.05 -14.04 12.02
C PHE A 81 -1.40 -14.54 11.96
N ARG A 82 -2.08 -14.39 10.80
CA ARG A 82 -3.42 -14.96 10.58
C ARG A 82 -3.41 -16.47 10.79
N LYS A 83 -2.47 -17.19 10.15
CA LYS A 83 -2.31 -18.65 10.30
C LYS A 83 -1.99 -19.06 11.75
N LEU A 84 -1.15 -18.29 12.44
CA LEU A 84 -0.84 -18.50 13.86
C LEU A 84 -2.11 -18.44 14.72
N VAL A 85 -2.94 -17.40 14.51
CA VAL A 85 -4.20 -17.22 15.22
C VAL A 85 -5.19 -18.35 14.93
N GLU A 86 -5.21 -18.89 13.71
CA GLU A 86 -6.05 -20.04 13.37
C GLU A 86 -5.67 -21.29 14.17
N HIS A 87 -4.37 -21.58 14.29
CA HIS A 87 -3.88 -22.68 15.14
C HIS A 87 -4.22 -22.47 16.61
N ALA A 88 -4.16 -21.23 17.11
CA ALA A 88 -4.52 -20.90 18.49
C ALA A 88 -6.03 -20.97 18.78
N LYS A 89 -6.89 -20.75 17.78
CA LYS A 89 -8.36 -20.81 17.91
C LYS A 89 -8.95 -22.21 17.76
N PHE A 90 -8.18 -23.19 17.28
CA PHE A 90 -8.69 -24.54 17.10
C PHE A 90 -9.15 -25.23 18.40
N PRO A 91 -8.41 -25.15 19.53
CA PRO A 91 -8.79 -25.84 20.77
C PRO A 91 -10.10 -25.33 21.36
N THR A 92 -10.47 -24.06 21.10
CA THR A 92 -11.74 -23.50 21.59
C THR A 92 -12.95 -23.96 20.78
N LYS A 93 -12.74 -24.54 19.59
CA LYS A 93 -13.81 -25.04 18.72
C LYS A 93 -13.99 -26.56 18.77
N HIS A 94 -12.93 -27.30 19.10
CA HIS A 94 -12.94 -28.76 19.06
C HIS A 94 -12.41 -29.33 20.39
N ASN A 95 -13.33 -29.85 21.22
CA ASN A 95 -13.02 -30.32 22.58
C ASN A 95 -12.36 -31.72 22.62
N HIS A 96 -12.23 -32.41 21.48
CA HIS A 96 -11.79 -33.81 21.41
C HIS A 96 -10.42 -33.97 20.72
N THR A 97 -9.43 -33.18 21.13
CA THR A 97 -8.07 -33.31 20.56
C THR A 97 -7.23 -34.23 21.41
N THR A 98 -6.53 -35.17 20.77
CA THR A 98 -5.55 -35.99 21.47
C THR A 98 -4.36 -35.13 21.88
N VAL A 99 -3.63 -35.52 22.92
CA VAL A 99 -2.43 -34.78 23.37
C VAL A 99 -1.42 -34.64 22.23
N MET A 100 -1.28 -35.65 21.37
CA MET A 100 -0.37 -35.60 20.22
C MET A 100 -0.79 -34.53 19.19
N ASP A 101 -2.08 -34.43 18.87
CA ASP A 101 -2.59 -33.38 17.97
C ASP A 101 -2.34 -31.97 18.51
N THR A 102 -2.37 -31.80 19.84
CA THR A 102 -2.05 -30.51 20.45
C THR A 102 -0.56 -30.18 20.35
N LEU A 103 0.31 -31.18 20.50
CA LEU A 103 1.76 -31.02 20.44
C LEU A 103 2.23 -30.66 19.03
N ASP A 104 1.74 -31.36 18.00
CA ASP A 104 2.00 -31.05 16.58
C ASP A 104 1.60 -29.61 16.21
N ARG A 105 0.51 -29.12 16.80
CA ARG A 105 0.05 -27.75 16.55
C ARG A 105 0.88 -26.71 17.28
N CYS A 106 1.30 -27.01 18.51
CA CYS A 106 2.26 -26.17 19.22
C CYS A 106 3.56 -26.04 18.43
N GLU A 107 4.05 -27.12 17.83
CA GLU A 107 5.24 -27.07 16.96
C GLU A 107 5.00 -26.19 15.72
N LYS A 108 3.86 -26.34 15.03
CA LYS A 108 3.50 -25.49 13.88
C LYS A 108 3.38 -24.02 14.26
N ALA A 109 2.74 -23.72 15.39
CA ALA A 109 2.63 -22.36 15.90
C ALA A 109 4.00 -21.77 16.27
N GLN A 110 4.88 -22.57 16.86
CA GLN A 110 6.24 -22.16 17.17
C GLN A 110 7.06 -21.86 15.90
N LYS A 111 6.94 -22.68 14.84
CA LYS A 111 7.57 -22.40 13.54
C LYS A 111 7.10 -21.07 12.96
N LEU A 112 5.78 -20.84 12.92
CA LEU A 112 5.20 -19.57 12.45
C LEU A 112 5.68 -18.38 13.29
N TYR A 113 5.83 -18.54 14.61
CA TYR A 113 6.36 -17.48 15.46
C TYR A 113 7.79 -17.10 15.10
N PHE A 114 8.67 -18.08 14.88
CA PHE A 114 10.06 -17.81 14.47
C PHE A 114 10.15 -17.17 13.09
N GLU A 115 9.30 -17.57 12.15
CA GLU A 115 9.21 -16.93 10.83
C GLU A 115 8.79 -15.46 10.95
N ILE A 116 7.75 -15.15 11.74
CA ILE A 116 7.32 -13.76 11.99
C ILE A 116 8.46 -12.96 12.61
N TYR A 117 9.14 -13.53 13.61
CA TYR A 117 10.28 -12.88 14.25
C TYR A 117 11.40 -12.57 13.25
N HIS A 118 11.70 -13.50 12.35
CA HIS A 118 12.68 -13.30 11.29
C HIS A 118 12.26 -12.21 10.31
N LEU A 119 11.00 -12.17 9.88
CA LEU A 119 10.48 -11.13 8.98
C LEU A 119 10.53 -9.73 9.62
N VAL A 120 10.19 -9.62 10.91
CA VAL A 120 10.31 -8.35 11.65
C VAL A 120 11.78 -7.90 11.73
N ARG A 121 12.70 -8.84 11.93
CA ARG A 121 14.13 -8.53 11.89
C ARG A 121 14.55 -8.03 10.50
N MET A 122 14.13 -8.70 9.43
CA MET A 122 14.39 -8.25 8.06
C MET A 122 13.84 -6.83 7.83
N MET A 123 12.65 -6.50 8.32
CA MET A 123 12.10 -5.15 8.23
C MET A 123 12.98 -4.09 8.89
N HIS A 124 13.65 -4.41 10.00
CA HIS A 124 14.60 -3.50 10.64
C HIS A 124 15.92 -3.38 9.87
N GLU A 125 16.29 -4.41 9.11
CA GLU A 125 17.49 -4.44 8.26
C GLU A 125 17.25 -3.74 6.90
N THR A 126 16.01 -3.70 6.39
CA THR A 126 15.67 -3.06 5.11
C THR A 126 16.13 -1.58 5.03
N PRO A 127 15.85 -0.69 6.01
CA PRO A 127 16.36 0.68 5.96
C PRO A 127 17.89 0.77 5.91
N LEU A 128 18.58 -0.16 6.60
CA LEU A 128 20.05 -0.20 6.58
C LEU A 128 20.58 -0.61 5.20
N LYS A 129 19.92 -1.58 4.55
CA LYS A 129 20.22 -2.01 3.18
C LYS A 129 20.11 -0.84 2.21
N TRP A 130 19.05 -0.04 2.27
CA TRP A 130 18.83 1.04 1.29
C TRP A 130 19.57 2.35 1.60
N ARG A 131 20.29 2.42 2.73
CA ARG A 131 20.95 3.65 3.21
C ARG A 131 22.08 4.17 2.32
N TYR A 132 22.68 3.33 1.48
CA TYR A 132 23.77 3.74 0.59
C TYR A 132 23.29 4.56 -0.61
N LEU A 133 22.01 4.45 -0.98
CA LEU A 133 21.43 5.20 -2.09
C LEU A 133 21.09 6.62 -1.64
N PRO A 134 21.54 7.65 -2.39
CA PRO A 134 21.34 9.05 -2.00
C PRO A 134 19.86 9.45 -1.93
N GLU A 135 19.00 8.82 -2.73
CA GLU A 135 17.55 9.05 -2.78
C GLU A 135 16.82 8.62 -1.50
N PHE A 136 17.34 7.59 -0.82
CA PHE A 136 16.76 7.01 0.40
C PHE A 136 17.61 7.27 1.63
N ARG A 137 18.69 8.05 1.48
CA ARG A 137 19.56 8.45 2.57
C ARG A 137 18.80 9.43 3.45
N ASP A 138 18.22 8.91 4.54
CA ASP A 138 17.49 9.64 5.59
C ASP A 138 17.44 11.16 5.36
N THR A 139 16.38 11.64 4.70
CA THR A 139 15.94 13.04 4.83
C THR A 139 15.39 13.31 6.23
N GLY A 140 15.40 12.29 7.11
CA GLY A 140 15.40 12.42 8.55
C GLY A 140 16.55 13.33 8.97
N ARG A 141 16.25 14.63 8.98
CA ARG A 141 16.92 15.70 9.72
C ARG A 141 17.75 15.07 10.84
N LYS A 142 19.06 14.93 10.62
CA LYS A 142 19.96 14.53 11.71
C LYS A 142 19.67 15.53 12.83
N PRO A 143 19.10 15.12 13.98
CA PRO A 143 18.99 16.06 15.08
C PRO A 143 20.44 16.48 15.35
N ASN A 144 20.69 17.78 15.32
CA ASN A 144 21.96 18.29 15.80
C ASN A 144 22.18 17.68 17.18
N ALA A 145 23.40 17.30 17.54
CA ALA A 145 23.68 16.59 18.80
C ALA A 145 23.13 17.31 20.07
N SER A 146 22.80 18.60 19.95
CA SER A 146 22.08 19.41 20.94
C SER A 146 20.58 19.12 21.08
N ASP A 147 19.90 18.68 20.02
CA ASP A 147 18.45 18.42 19.99
C ASP A 147 18.10 17.02 20.52
N GLY A 148 19.01 16.05 20.36
CA GLY A 148 18.78 14.65 20.77
C GLY A 148 18.67 14.46 22.29
N LEU A 149 19.38 15.25 23.10
CA LEU A 149 19.31 15.13 24.56
C LEU A 149 17.95 15.60 25.09
N ALA A 150 17.43 16.71 24.58
CA ALA A 150 16.12 17.24 24.96
C ALA A 150 14.98 16.29 24.56
N GLU A 151 15.08 15.67 23.39
CA GLU A 151 14.12 14.68 22.91
C GLU A 151 14.15 13.39 23.76
N LEU A 152 15.33 12.91 24.15
CA LEU A 152 15.48 11.77 25.06
C LEU A 152 14.87 12.06 26.45
N TYR A 153 15.10 13.26 27.00
CA TYR A 153 14.47 13.69 28.25
C TYR A 153 12.95 13.76 28.13
N ALA A 154 12.43 14.28 27.03
CA ALA A 154 10.99 14.33 26.77
C ALA A 154 10.37 12.93 26.68
N ALA A 155 11.03 12.01 25.98
CA ALA A 155 10.62 10.61 25.87
C ALA A 155 10.64 9.91 27.23
N GLN A 156 11.69 10.09 28.02
CA GLN A 156 11.80 9.52 29.37
C GLN A 156 10.69 10.02 30.29
N LEU A 157 10.38 11.33 30.24
CA LEU A 157 9.29 11.93 31.00
C LEU A 157 7.93 11.37 30.57
N GLN A 158 7.72 11.13 29.28
CA GLN A 158 6.50 10.53 28.76
C GLN A 158 6.32 9.08 29.23
N ILE A 159 7.41 8.30 29.26
CA ILE A 159 7.43 6.93 29.80
C ILE A 159 7.07 6.94 31.28
N GLN A 160 7.65 7.82 32.09
CA GLN A 160 7.32 7.95 33.51
C GLN A 160 5.85 8.30 33.74
N ARG A 161 5.30 9.27 33.00
CA ARG A 161 3.87 9.64 33.07
C ARG A 161 2.95 8.47 32.71
N MET A 162 3.32 7.68 31.70
CA MET A 162 2.60 6.47 31.33
C MET A 162 2.64 5.40 32.43
N HIS A 163 3.79 5.18 33.05
CA HIS A 163 3.94 4.25 34.18
C HIS A 163 3.07 4.66 35.37
N GLU A 164 3.11 5.94 35.77
CA GLU A 164 2.26 6.46 36.85
C GLU A 164 0.78 6.27 36.54
N ARG A 165 0.36 6.54 35.29
CA ARG A 165 -1.03 6.33 34.87
C ARG A 165 -1.44 4.86 35.00
N ARG A 166 -0.60 3.93 34.52
CA ARG A 166 -0.83 2.48 34.64
C ARG A 166 -0.92 2.05 36.10
N GLU A 167 -0.07 2.57 36.97
CA GLU A 167 -0.13 2.28 38.41
C GLU A 167 -1.41 2.79 39.06
N ARG A 168 -1.81 4.03 38.77
CA ARG A 168 -3.07 4.61 39.28
C ARG A 168 -4.27 3.77 38.83
N GLU A 169 -4.28 3.32 37.58
CA GLU A 169 -5.32 2.42 37.05
C GLU A 169 -5.31 1.05 37.73
N ARG A 170 -4.12 0.46 37.97
CA ARG A 170 -3.97 -0.81 38.71
C ARG A 170 -4.50 -0.69 40.14
N ARG A 171 -4.19 0.41 40.84
CA ARG A 171 -4.71 0.70 42.19
C ARG A 171 -6.23 0.85 42.18
N LYS A 172 -6.81 1.57 41.20
CA LYS A 172 -8.27 1.70 41.03
C LYS A 172 -8.93 0.34 40.79
N ARG A 173 -8.35 -0.49 39.90
CA ARG A 173 -8.85 -1.85 39.64
C ARG A 173 -8.80 -2.71 40.90
N LYS A 174 -7.67 -2.72 41.63
CA LYS A 174 -7.53 -3.48 42.89
C LYS A 174 -8.60 -3.09 43.91
N LYS A 175 -8.87 -1.80 44.10
CA LYS A 175 -9.96 -1.30 44.98
C LYS A 175 -11.33 -1.78 44.51
N LYS A 176 -11.62 -1.70 43.20
CA LYS A 176 -12.88 -2.18 42.62
C LYS A 176 -13.08 -3.69 42.82
N TYR A 177 -12.03 -4.49 42.60
CA TYR A 177 -12.09 -5.94 42.83
C TYR A 177 -12.24 -6.28 44.31
N ALA A 178 -11.56 -5.55 45.21
CA ALA A 178 -11.74 -5.73 46.65
C ALA A 178 -13.18 -5.42 47.09
N LEU A 179 -13.77 -4.34 46.57
CA LEU A 179 -15.17 -4.00 46.81
C LEU A 179 -16.11 -5.09 46.32
N LEU A 180 -15.95 -5.54 45.06
CA LEU A 180 -16.77 -6.60 44.46
C LEU A 180 -16.65 -7.91 45.25
N ARG A 181 -15.43 -8.28 45.66
CA ARG A 181 -15.18 -9.47 46.50
C ARG A 181 -15.88 -9.36 47.84
N ASN A 182 -15.83 -8.19 48.49
CA ASN A 182 -16.51 -7.97 49.77
C ASN A 182 -18.03 -7.98 49.63
N LEU A 183 -18.58 -7.45 48.54
CA LEU A 183 -20.02 -7.51 48.25
C LEU A 183 -20.48 -8.96 48.01
N TYR A 184 -19.66 -9.74 47.29
CA TYR A 184 -19.92 -11.16 47.05
C TYR A 184 -19.88 -11.98 48.34
N LEU A 185 -18.84 -11.80 49.17
CA LEU A 185 -18.69 -12.51 50.45
C LEU A 185 -19.78 -12.14 51.47
N LYS A 186 -20.34 -10.93 51.40
CA LYS A 186 -21.45 -10.48 52.25
C LYS A 186 -22.83 -10.93 51.74
N GLY A 187 -22.91 -11.75 50.69
CA GLY A 187 -24.17 -12.27 50.15
C GLY A 187 -25.05 -11.22 49.42
N LEU A 188 -24.53 -10.02 49.15
CA LEU A 188 -25.24 -8.92 48.49
C LEU A 188 -25.13 -9.00 46.95
N SER A 189 -24.68 -10.13 46.40
CA SER A 189 -24.29 -10.24 44.99
C SER A 189 -25.44 -10.33 43.97
N GLN A 190 -26.69 -10.48 44.41
CA GLN A 190 -27.80 -10.64 43.46
C GLN A 190 -28.35 -9.30 42.91
N ASP A 191 -28.25 -8.18 43.66
CA ASP A 191 -28.98 -6.96 43.24
C ASP A 191 -28.14 -5.70 43.00
N TYR A 192 -26.82 -5.72 43.19
CA TYR A 192 -25.98 -4.57 42.80
C TYR A 192 -25.69 -4.55 41.28
N SER A 193 -26.75 -4.61 40.47
CA SER A 193 -26.70 -4.06 39.12
C SER A 193 -26.68 -2.54 39.29
N GLY A 194 -25.48 -1.98 39.33
CA GLY A 194 -25.32 -0.54 39.13
C GLY A 194 -25.85 -0.23 37.74
N LYS A 195 -27.14 0.09 37.64
CA LYS A 195 -27.79 0.55 36.41
C LYS A 195 -26.99 1.77 35.95
N LYS A 196 -26.04 1.54 35.05
CA LYS A 196 -25.38 2.62 34.32
C LYS A 196 -26.52 3.35 33.63
N LYS A 197 -26.83 4.58 34.06
CA LYS A 197 -27.66 5.49 33.27
C LYS A 197 -26.99 5.53 31.90
N GLN A 198 -27.58 4.86 30.91
CA GLN A 198 -27.12 4.96 29.55
C GLN A 198 -27.24 6.44 29.21
N ARG A 199 -26.10 7.11 29.06
CA ARG A 199 -26.13 8.43 28.44
C ARG A 199 -26.69 8.20 27.04
N PRO A 200 -27.72 8.93 26.60
CA PRO A 200 -28.22 8.79 25.25
C PRO A 200 -27.03 8.94 24.30
N ASN A 201 -26.87 7.98 23.39
CA ASN A 201 -25.86 8.08 22.34
C ASN A 201 -26.10 9.41 21.63
N ARG A 202 -25.17 10.36 21.80
CA ARG A 202 -25.04 11.49 20.90
C ARG A 202 -24.72 10.86 19.55
N HIS A 203 -25.75 10.78 18.71
CA HIS A 203 -25.65 10.50 17.29
C HIS A 203 -24.55 11.42 16.73
N TRP A 204 -23.41 10.82 16.38
CA TRP A 204 -22.47 11.48 15.47
C TRP A 204 -23.07 11.33 14.07
N PRO A 205 -23.02 12.39 13.25
CA PRO A 205 -23.56 12.33 11.89
C PRO A 205 -22.76 11.28 11.11
N LEU A 206 -23.47 10.52 10.28
CA LEU A 206 -22.90 9.55 9.36
C LEU A 206 -21.74 10.15 8.59
N ASP A 207 -20.75 9.29 8.37
CA ASP A 207 -19.51 9.48 7.65
C ASP A 207 -19.54 10.57 6.56
N TYR A 208 -18.56 11.47 6.66
CA TYR A 208 -18.12 12.25 5.52
C TYR A 208 -17.73 11.28 4.40
N GLY A 209 -18.44 11.40 3.29
CA GLY A 209 -18.41 10.46 2.18
C GLY A 209 -17.03 10.22 1.60
N TRP A 210 -16.79 8.95 1.28
CA TRP A 210 -15.92 8.46 0.20
C TRP A 210 -16.57 7.25 -0.51
N GLU A 211 -17.89 7.28 -0.68
CA GLU A 211 -18.53 6.48 -1.72
C GLU A 211 -18.47 7.30 -3.01
N VAL A 212 -17.50 6.95 -3.87
CA VAL A 212 -17.49 7.37 -5.27
C VAL A 212 -18.57 6.56 -5.95
N ASP A 213 -19.76 7.14 -6.10
CA ASP A 213 -20.79 6.61 -6.98
C ASP A 213 -20.29 6.69 -8.43
N PHE A 214 -19.99 5.52 -9.00
CA PHE A 214 -19.91 5.32 -10.45
C PHE A 214 -21.33 5.23 -11.02
N ASN A 215 -21.60 6.09 -12.02
CA ASN A 215 -22.74 6.20 -12.96
C ASN A 215 -23.20 7.66 -12.90
N TRP A 216 -22.95 8.52 -13.88
CA TRP A 216 -23.23 8.49 -15.33
C TRP A 216 -22.30 9.47 -16.05
#